data_AF-A0A9Q0ERH4-F1
#
_entry.id   AF-A0A9Q0ERH4-F1
#
_cell.length_a   1.000
_cell.length_b   1.000
_cell.length_c   1.000
_cell.angle_alpha   90.00
_cell.angle_beta   90.00
_cell.angle_gamma   90.00
#
_symmetry.space_group_name_H-M   'P 1'
#
loop_
_entity.id
_entity.type
_entity.pdbx_description
1 polymer ?
#
loop_
_entity_poly.entity_id
_entity_poly.type
_entity_poly.pdbx_seq_one_letter_code
_entity_poly.pdbx_strand_id
1 'polypeptide(L)'
;MELTVAPLCRRVSDLGKPYRMLRSFRPLLFQTSELIASSPVVGELIPYSTLLSFMFSRAPGELRSPHQRAEWSIARYSQWMDDHPSERDRLTLIRGALEAYVQSVRTRQGKEFAPIYPIMLQLLQRATSGSLP
;
A
#
# COMPACT_ATOMS: atom_id res chain seq x y z
N MET A 1 7.68 -13.79 19.58
CA MET A 1 6.63 -12.77 19.42
C MET A 1 5.21 -13.34 19.34
N GLU A 2 4.99 -14.63 18.99
CA GLU A 2 3.62 -15.21 19.03
C GLU A 2 3.17 -15.72 20.41
N LEU A 3 4.11 -15.93 21.35
CA LEU A 3 3.83 -16.51 22.67
C LEU A 3 3.27 -15.52 23.72
N THR A 4 3.33 -14.21 23.46
CA THR A 4 2.90 -13.17 24.42
C THR A 4 1.42 -12.83 24.33
N VAL A 5 0.72 -13.30 23.29
CA VAL A 5 -0.72 -13.00 23.08
C VAL A 5 -1.63 -14.11 23.60
N ALA A 6 -1.04 -15.25 24.02
CA ALA A 6 -1.75 -16.41 24.56
C ALA A 6 -2.70 -16.12 25.75
N PRO A 7 -2.40 -15.21 26.70
CA PRO A 7 -3.34 -14.93 27.79
C PRO A 7 -4.53 -14.03 27.39
N LEU A 8 -4.50 -13.40 26.20
CA LEU A 8 -5.53 -12.44 25.76
C LEU A 8 -6.59 -13.07 24.84
N CYS A 9 -6.31 -14.21 24.20
CA CYS A 9 -7.23 -14.89 23.30
C CYS A 9 -7.09 -16.41 23.42
N ARG A 10 -8.20 -17.13 23.60
CA ARG A 10 -8.21 -18.62 23.71
C ARG A 10 -7.76 -19.29 22.41
N ARG A 11 -8.02 -18.68 21.24
CA ARG A 11 -7.44 -19.08 19.95
C ARG A 11 -6.92 -17.86 19.21
N VAL A 12 -5.83 -18.04 18.51
CA VAL A 12 -5.17 -17.00 17.71
C VAL A 12 -6.06 -16.48 16.56
N SER A 13 -7.02 -17.29 16.11
CA SER A 13 -8.08 -16.90 15.18
C SER A 13 -9.08 -15.88 15.75
N ASP A 14 -9.15 -15.74 17.08
CA ASP A 14 -10.07 -14.82 17.76
C ASP A 14 -9.55 -13.36 17.72
N LEU A 15 -8.30 -13.14 17.30
CA LEU A 15 -7.69 -11.81 17.11
C LEU A 15 -8.24 -11.03 15.88
N GLY A 16 -9.24 -11.58 15.19
CA GLY A 16 -10.08 -10.86 14.24
C GLY A 16 -9.40 -10.46 12.92
N LYS A 17 -9.99 -9.46 12.25
CA LYS A 17 -9.56 -8.97 10.92
C LYS A 17 -8.11 -8.45 10.90
N PRO A 18 -7.63 -7.63 11.87
CA PRO A 18 -6.26 -7.11 11.84
C PRO A 18 -5.20 -8.22 11.89
N TYR A 19 -5.44 -9.27 12.68
CA TYR A 19 -4.53 -10.38 12.79
C TYR A 19 -4.47 -11.24 11.52
N ARG A 20 -5.63 -11.54 10.92
CA ARG A 20 -5.70 -12.22 9.62
C ARG A 20 -4.96 -11.43 8.54
N MET A 21 -5.17 -10.11 8.50
CA MET A 21 -4.45 -9.23 7.57
C MET A 21 -2.93 -9.31 7.78
N LEU A 22 -2.44 -9.22 9.02
CA LEU A 22 -1.02 -9.33 9.33
C LEU A 22 -0.43 -10.68 8.90
N ARG A 23 -1.13 -11.79 9.18
CA ARG A 23 -0.72 -13.14 8.77
C ARG A 23 -0.65 -13.29 7.25
N SER A 24 -1.61 -12.76 6.52
CA SER A 24 -1.64 -12.78 5.05
C SER A 24 -0.64 -11.82 4.42
N PHE A 25 -0.29 -10.72 5.10
CA PHE A 25 0.70 -9.77 4.63
C PHE A 25 2.14 -10.29 4.81
N ARG A 26 2.42 -11.03 5.89
CA ARG A 26 3.76 -11.59 6.20
C ARG A 26 4.45 -12.28 5.01
N PRO A 27 3.83 -13.22 4.25
CA PRO A 27 4.50 -13.85 3.12
C PRO A 27 4.84 -12.87 2.00
N LEU A 28 4.07 -11.79 1.83
CA LEU A 28 4.27 -10.78 0.77
C LEU A 28 5.53 -9.93 1.00
N LEU A 29 6.00 -9.82 2.25
CA LEU A 29 7.19 -9.04 2.62
C LEU A 29 8.46 -9.44 1.87
N PHE A 30 8.52 -10.69 1.38
CA PHE A 30 9.69 -11.26 0.71
C PHE A 30 9.45 -11.59 -0.76
N GLN A 31 8.27 -11.27 -1.31
CA GLN A 31 7.91 -11.51 -2.70
C GLN A 31 8.26 -10.32 -3.60
N THR A 32 8.38 -10.56 -4.92
CA THR A 32 8.54 -9.48 -5.91
C THR A 32 7.25 -8.68 -6.07
N SER A 33 7.34 -7.47 -6.62
CA SER A 33 6.17 -6.58 -6.79
C SER A 33 5.09 -7.22 -7.67
N GLU A 34 5.50 -8.01 -8.67
CA GLU A 34 4.61 -8.74 -9.59
C GLU A 34 3.86 -9.85 -8.86
N LEU A 35 4.58 -10.67 -8.09
CA LEU A 35 4.00 -11.77 -7.30
C LEU A 35 3.05 -11.25 -6.22
N ILE A 36 3.38 -10.11 -5.61
CA ILE A 36 2.47 -9.42 -4.69
C ILE A 36 1.20 -9.02 -5.42
N ALA A 37 1.31 -8.37 -6.57
CA ALA A 37 0.15 -7.86 -7.31
C ALA A 37 -0.78 -8.99 -7.80
N SER A 38 -0.25 -10.17 -8.11
CA SER A 38 -1.03 -11.35 -8.50
C SER A 38 -1.68 -12.10 -7.34
N SER A 39 -1.35 -11.77 -6.09
CA SER A 39 -1.84 -12.52 -4.93
C SER A 39 -3.37 -12.36 -4.76
N PRO A 40 -4.12 -13.45 -4.48
CA PRO A 40 -5.57 -13.38 -4.36
C PRO A 40 -6.05 -12.59 -3.14
N VAL A 41 -5.21 -12.46 -2.10
CA VAL A 41 -5.56 -11.70 -0.88
C VAL A 41 -5.60 -10.18 -1.07
N VAL A 42 -5.12 -9.69 -2.23
CA VAL A 42 -5.08 -8.28 -2.60
C VAL A 42 -6.48 -7.77 -2.92
N GLY A 43 -6.96 -6.78 -2.15
CA GLY A 43 -8.29 -6.22 -2.28
C GLY A 43 -9.38 -7.00 -1.55
N GLU A 44 -9.14 -8.26 -1.18
CA GLU A 44 -10.06 -9.07 -0.38
C GLU A 44 -9.80 -8.88 1.12
N LEU A 45 -8.61 -9.30 1.57
CA LEU A 45 -8.23 -9.23 2.98
C LEU A 45 -7.25 -8.08 3.24
N ILE A 46 -6.38 -7.78 2.28
CA ILE A 46 -5.39 -6.71 2.37
C ILE A 46 -5.84 -5.54 1.50
N PRO A 47 -6.08 -4.35 2.08
CA PRO A 47 -6.47 -3.17 1.32
C PRO A 47 -5.43 -2.80 0.27
N TYR A 48 -5.86 -2.35 -0.90
CA TYR A 48 -4.99 -1.86 -1.97
C TYR A 48 -4.12 -0.71 -1.48
N SER A 49 -4.71 0.19 -0.69
CA SER A 49 -3.99 1.33 -0.08
C SER A 49 -2.79 0.88 0.74
N THR A 50 -2.92 -0.17 1.55
CA THR A 50 -1.83 -0.74 2.36
C THR A 50 -0.71 -1.31 1.50
N LEU A 51 -1.04 -2.04 0.44
CA LEU A 51 -0.04 -2.61 -0.48
C LEU A 51 0.69 -1.55 -1.28
N LEU A 52 -0.02 -0.51 -1.72
CA LEU A 52 0.60 0.62 -2.42
C LEU A 52 1.56 1.38 -1.51
N SER A 53 1.18 1.65 -0.25
CA SER A 53 2.10 2.24 0.74
C SER A 53 3.34 1.37 0.96
N PHE A 54 3.17 0.05 0.99
CA PHE A 54 4.30 -0.88 1.06
C PHE A 54 5.18 -0.84 -0.19
N MET A 55 4.60 -0.77 -1.39
CA MET A 55 5.37 -0.66 -2.63
C MET A 55 6.22 0.62 -2.68
N PHE A 56 5.71 1.74 -2.16
CA PHE A 56 6.52 2.96 -2.01
C PHE A 56 7.76 2.77 -1.14
N SER A 57 7.73 1.89 -0.13
CA SER A 57 8.92 1.59 0.69
C SER A 57 10.02 0.85 -0.08
N ARG A 58 9.68 0.25 -1.22
CA ARG A 58 10.61 -0.45 -2.14
C ARG A 58 10.91 0.35 -3.40
N ALA A 59 10.27 1.50 -3.58
CA ALA A 59 10.42 2.34 -4.75
C ALA A 59 11.75 3.11 -4.72
N PRO A 60 12.31 3.46 -5.90
CA PRO A 60 13.47 4.33 -5.95
C PRO A 60 13.14 5.73 -5.43
N GLY A 61 14.14 6.46 -4.91
CA GLY A 61 13.94 7.76 -4.24
C GLY A 61 13.33 8.86 -5.11
N GLU A 62 13.38 8.73 -6.43
CA GLU A 62 12.70 9.63 -7.37
C GLU A 62 11.17 9.49 -7.36
N LEU A 63 10.65 8.30 -7.03
CA LEU A 63 9.23 8.03 -6.85
C LEU A 63 8.85 8.37 -5.40
N ARG A 64 8.75 9.68 -5.12
CA ARG A 64 8.43 10.18 -3.78
C ARG A 64 7.09 9.62 -3.31
N SER A 65 7.10 9.01 -2.13
CA SER A 65 5.93 8.48 -1.45
C SER A 65 4.93 9.57 -1.03
N PRO A 66 3.67 9.20 -0.71
CA PRO A 66 2.63 10.18 -0.37
C PRO A 66 3.02 11.11 0.79
N HIS A 67 3.61 10.57 1.85
CA HIS A 67 4.06 11.36 3.01
C HIS A 67 5.22 12.30 2.65
N GLN A 68 6.18 11.83 1.82
CA GLN A 68 7.28 12.69 1.37
C GLN A 68 6.76 13.86 0.53
N ARG A 69 5.74 13.65 -0.30
CA ARG A 69 5.14 14.71 -1.12
C ARG A 69 4.31 15.70 -0.32
N ALA A 70 3.60 15.21 0.69
CA ALA A 70 2.82 16.05 1.59
C ALA A 70 3.69 16.70 2.68
N GLU A 71 5.00 16.45 2.69
CA GLU A 71 5.95 16.92 3.71
C GLU A 71 5.55 16.49 5.13
N TRP A 72 5.04 15.27 5.24
CA TRP A 72 4.64 14.66 6.49
C TRP A 72 5.74 13.75 7.02
N SER A 73 5.89 13.73 8.34
CA SER A 73 6.61 12.66 9.00
C SER A 73 5.87 11.33 8.79
N ILE A 74 6.60 10.22 8.90
CA ILE A 74 6.01 8.88 8.82
C ILE A 74 4.93 8.70 9.91
N ALA A 75 5.17 9.22 11.12
CA ALA A 75 4.21 9.17 12.20
C ALA A 75 2.90 9.91 11.86
N ARG A 76 3.00 11.12 11.28
CA ARG A 76 1.83 11.88 10.82
C ARG A 76 1.08 11.14 9.71
N TYR A 77 1.79 10.50 8.79
CA TYR A 77 1.16 9.70 7.74
C TYR A 77 0.45 8.46 8.29
N SER A 78 1.05 7.76 9.26
CA SER A 78 0.41 6.64 9.95
C SER A 78 -0.88 7.09 10.63
N GLN A 79 -0.81 8.16 11.41
CA GLN A 79 -1.99 8.72 12.08
C GLN A 79 -3.06 9.13 11.08
N TRP A 80 -2.68 9.79 9.99
CA TRP A 80 -3.63 10.17 8.94
C TRP A 80 -4.32 8.95 8.32
N MET A 81 -3.61 7.84 8.10
CA MET A 81 -4.19 6.60 7.58
C MET A 81 -5.19 5.97 8.56
N ASP A 82 -4.93 6.06 9.87
CA ASP A 82 -5.83 5.59 10.92
C ASP A 82 -7.09 6.47 11.02
N ASP A 83 -6.94 7.79 10.88
CA ASP A 83 -8.03 8.76 10.94
C ASP A 83 -8.92 8.76 9.67
N HIS A 84 -8.44 8.20 8.56
CA HIS A 84 -9.15 8.15 7.27
C HIS A 84 -9.51 6.71 6.90
N PRO A 85 -10.61 6.15 7.47
CA PRO A 85 -10.99 4.75 7.28
C PRO A 85 -11.46 4.45 5.85
N SER A 86 -11.90 5.47 5.10
CA SER A 86 -12.26 5.40 3.68
C SER A 86 -11.04 5.01 2.85
N GLU A 87 -11.07 3.82 2.24
CA GLU A 87 -10.01 3.40 1.32
C GLU A 87 -9.90 4.33 0.11
N ARG A 88 -11.03 4.86 -0.36
CA ARG A 88 -11.06 5.83 -1.48
C ARG A 88 -10.21 7.07 -1.19
N ASP A 89 -10.25 7.60 0.03
CA ASP A 89 -9.51 8.81 0.39
C ASP A 89 -8.00 8.52 0.42
N ARG A 90 -7.62 7.37 0.99
CA ARG A 90 -6.23 6.88 0.99
C ARG A 90 -5.71 6.67 -0.43
N LEU A 91 -6.51 6.06 -1.30
CA LEU A 91 -6.17 5.85 -2.71
C LEU A 91 -6.07 7.16 -3.48
N THR A 92 -6.85 8.19 -3.13
CA THR A 92 -6.76 9.52 -3.74
C THR A 92 -5.42 10.18 -3.42
N LEU A 93 -4.98 10.11 -2.16
CA LEU A 93 -3.66 10.61 -1.77
C LEU A 93 -2.52 9.86 -2.50
N ILE A 94 -2.63 8.53 -2.63
CA ILE A 94 -1.67 7.69 -3.36
C ILE A 94 -1.64 8.05 -4.86
N ARG A 95 -2.81 8.23 -5.48
CA ARG A 95 -2.94 8.64 -6.88
C ARG A 95 -2.18 9.94 -7.15
N GLY A 96 -2.36 10.94 -6.29
CA GLY A 96 -1.64 12.21 -6.41
C GLY A 96 -0.12 12.06 -6.34
N ALA A 97 0.39 11.07 -5.61
CA ALA A 97 1.82 10.76 -5.59
C ALA A 97 2.32 10.12 -6.91
N LEU A 98 1.57 9.17 -7.46
CA LEU A 98 1.90 8.54 -8.74
C LEU A 98 1.82 9.54 -9.91
N GLU A 99 0.77 10.36 -9.96
CA GLU A 99 0.60 11.37 -11.01
C GLU A 99 1.73 12.39 -11.02
N ALA A 100 2.17 12.82 -9.85
CA ALA A 100 3.26 13.77 -9.77
C ALA A 100 4.62 13.16 -10.06
N TYR A 101 4.81 11.85 -9.83
CA TYR A 101 5.98 11.15 -10.36
C TYR A 101 6.00 11.20 -11.88
N VAL A 102 4.87 10.94 -12.55
CA VAL A 102 4.75 11.08 -14.01
C VAL A 102 5.15 12.47 -14.48
N GLN A 103 4.64 13.52 -13.82
CA GLN A 103 5.04 14.88 -14.17
C GLN A 103 6.54 15.11 -13.99
N SER A 104 7.12 14.61 -12.88
CA SER A 104 8.56 14.75 -12.63
C SER A 104 9.43 14.02 -13.66
N VAL A 105 8.99 12.86 -14.18
CA VAL A 105 9.70 12.12 -15.23
C VAL A 105 9.63 12.90 -16.54
N ARG A 106 8.44 13.43 -16.89
CA ARG A 106 8.23 14.26 -18.09
C ARG A 106 9.09 15.52 -18.07
N THR A 107 9.14 16.25 -16.96
CA THR A 107 9.94 17.48 -16.82
C THR A 107 11.43 17.21 -17.02
N ARG A 108 11.92 16.06 -16.56
CA ARG A 108 13.32 15.66 -16.68
C ARG A 108 13.68 15.04 -18.05
N GLN A 109 12.73 15.01 -19.00
CA GLN A 109 12.84 14.29 -20.28
C GLN A 109 13.20 12.80 -20.10
N GLY A 110 12.86 12.23 -18.94
CA GLY A 110 13.09 10.82 -18.65
C GLY A 110 12.23 9.95 -19.58
N LYS A 111 12.85 8.97 -20.22
CA LYS A 111 12.16 8.03 -21.11
C LYS A 111 11.71 6.75 -20.41
N GLU A 112 12.18 6.53 -19.19
CA GLU A 112 11.95 5.30 -18.43
C GLU A 112 11.30 5.62 -17.09
N PHE A 113 10.33 4.78 -16.71
CA PHE A 113 9.72 4.78 -15.39
C PHE A 113 10.37 3.70 -14.53
N ALA A 114 10.35 3.89 -13.22
CA ALA A 114 10.72 2.85 -12.27
C ALA A 114 9.94 1.56 -12.54
N PRO A 115 10.57 0.37 -12.55
CA PRO A 115 9.88 -0.90 -12.85
C PRO A 115 8.66 -1.20 -11.97
N ILE A 116 8.65 -0.67 -10.73
CA ILE A 116 7.53 -0.82 -9.79
C ILE A 116 6.32 0.07 -10.12
N TYR A 117 6.53 1.18 -10.83
CA TYR A 117 5.47 2.15 -11.18
C TYR A 117 4.29 1.53 -11.95
N PRO A 118 4.48 0.79 -13.07
CA PRO A 118 3.36 0.20 -13.80
C PRO A 118 2.55 -0.79 -12.94
N ILE A 119 3.21 -1.51 -12.03
CA ILE A 119 2.55 -2.44 -11.11
C ILE A 119 1.67 -1.68 -10.11
N MET A 120 2.20 -0.60 -9.53
CA MET A 120 1.43 0.28 -8.64
C MET A 120 0.23 0.91 -9.36
N LEU A 121 0.40 1.30 -10.62
CA LEU A 121 -0.70 1.84 -11.44
C LEU A 121 -1.79 0.79 -11.69
N GLN A 122 -1.40 -0.45 -12.02
CA GLN A 122 -2.34 -1.57 -12.19
C GLN A 122 -3.14 -1.84 -10.91
N LEU A 123 -2.48 -1.86 -9.74
CA LEU A 123 -3.15 -2.03 -8.45
C LEU A 123 -4.12 -0.88 -8.15
N LEU A 124 -3.71 0.35 -8.41
CA LEU A 124 -4.57 1.53 -8.23
C LEU A 124 -5.80 1.48 -9.15
N GLN A 125 -5.63 1.06 -10.41
CA GLN A 125 -6.73 0.90 -11.36
C GLN A 125 -7.73 -0.16 -10.89
N ARG A 126 -7.25 -1.34 -10.48
CA ARG A 126 -8.08 -2.41 -9.90
C ARG A 126 -8.86 -1.96 -8.69
N ALA A 127 -8.22 -1.18 -7.81
CA ALA A 127 -8.86 -0.64 -6.61
C ALA A 127 -10.01 0.32 -6.96
N THR A 128 -9.89 1.08 -8.04
CA THR A 128 -10.92 2.02 -8.49
C THR A 128 -11.98 1.44 -9.41
N SER A 129 -11.69 0.36 -10.14
CA SER A 129 -12.68 -0.34 -10.95
C SER A 129 -13.57 -1.25 -10.11
N GLY A 130 -13.02 -1.87 -9.06
CA GLY A 130 -13.81 -2.64 -8.09
C GLY A 130 -14.64 -1.80 -7.12
N SER A 131 -14.55 -0.46 -7.18
CA SER A 131 -15.29 0.48 -6.33
C SER A 131 -16.42 1.22 -7.06
N LEU A 132 -16.82 0.80 -8.26
CA LEU A 132 -18.02 1.29 -8.92
C LEU A 132 -19.25 0.56 -8.35
N PRO A 133 -20.34 1.28 -8.05
CA PRO A 133 -21.56 0.70 -7.48
C PRO A 133 -22.24 -0.32 -8.40
#